data_AF-A0A4S2H1C8-F1
#
_entry.id   AF-A0A4S2H1C8-F1
#
_cell.length_a   1.000
_cell.length_b   1.000
_cell.length_c   1.000
_cell.angle_alpha   90.00
_cell.angle_beta   90.00
_cell.angle_gamma   90.00
#
_symmetry.space_group_name_H-M   'P 1'
#
loop_
_entity.id
_entity.type
_entity.pdbx_description
1 polymer ?
#
loop_
_entity_poly.entity_id
_entity_poly.type
_entity_poly.pdbx_seq_one_letter_code
_entity_poly.pdbx_strand_id
1 'polypeptide(L)'
;MDHYAGQAEETLFAQLTRALKDHGTLHVLRHGIKLVPGIKFSLCFFRPASGLNPELERLYQANILSVIEEVEYSTKNGNRIDVVLYVNGLPVATMELKNRLTGTTHKHAEKQYKTDRSPSGEPLLTFKRGALVHFAVDQDYVSMATRLRKPRSPEDGLRGTEGCPSAAWLSSGASCARTGFGRRRVHDLARSSRSPSSPQDDA
;
A
#
# COMPACT_ATOMS: atom_id res chain seq x y z
N MET A 1 32.52 17.12 17.69
CA MET A 1 32.61 16.58 16.31
C MET A 1 31.17 16.48 15.80
N ASP A 2 30.43 17.59 15.75
CA ASP A 2 28.94 17.54 15.75
C ASP A 2 28.29 18.34 14.63
N HIS A 3 29.06 18.74 13.61
CA HIS A 3 28.58 19.63 12.54
C HIS A 3 27.81 18.93 11.40
N TYR A 4 27.63 17.61 11.43
CA TYR A 4 27.03 16.84 10.32
C TYR A 4 25.67 16.18 10.62
N ALA A 5 25.26 16.07 11.89
CA ALA A 5 24.09 15.28 12.25
C ALA A 5 22.77 15.83 11.67
N GLY A 6 22.56 17.15 11.73
CA GLY A 6 21.33 17.79 11.23
C GLY A 6 21.19 17.76 9.69
N GLN A 7 22.31 17.88 8.96
CA GLN A 7 22.30 17.86 7.50
C GLN A 7 22.07 16.45 6.94
N ALA A 8 22.50 15.40 7.65
CA ALA A 8 22.35 14.02 7.21
C ALA A 8 20.88 13.58 7.18
N GLU A 9 20.12 13.90 8.23
CA GLU A 9 18.69 13.59 8.32
C GLU A 9 17.88 14.32 7.23
N GLU A 10 18.10 15.62 7.07
CA GLU A 10 17.43 16.41 6.04
C GLU A 10 17.76 15.88 4.63
N THR A 11 19.04 15.58 4.39
CA THR A 11 19.49 14.99 3.11
C THR A 11 18.83 13.64 2.86
N LEU A 12 18.74 12.78 3.87
CA LEU A 12 18.08 11.48 3.78
C LEU A 12 16.62 11.64 3.37
N PHE A 13 15.86 12.51 4.06
CA PHE A 13 14.44 12.72 3.75
C PHE A 13 14.23 13.41 2.40
N ALA A 14 15.11 14.32 2.00
CA ALA A 14 15.08 14.96 0.68
C ALA A 14 15.30 13.91 -0.42
N GLN A 15 16.31 13.05 -0.29
CA GLN A 15 16.58 11.98 -1.26
C GLN A 15 15.49 10.92 -1.27
N LEU A 16 14.96 10.54 -0.11
CA LEU A 16 13.82 9.61 -0.02
C LEU A 16 12.59 10.18 -0.72
N THR A 17 12.25 11.44 -0.42
CA THR A 17 11.10 12.12 -1.04
C THR A 17 11.26 12.21 -2.55
N ARG A 18 12.47 12.50 -3.04
CA ARG A 18 12.78 12.51 -4.46
C ARG A 18 12.65 11.11 -5.08
N ALA A 19 13.26 10.09 -4.48
CA ALA A 19 13.20 8.72 -4.99
C ALA A 19 11.76 8.18 -5.03
N LEU A 20 10.93 8.51 -4.04
CA LEU A 20 9.50 8.16 -4.03
C LEU A 20 8.74 8.85 -5.18
N LYS A 21 9.07 10.10 -5.50
CA LYS A 21 8.48 10.83 -6.65
C LYS A 21 8.94 10.26 -7.99
N ASP A 22 10.23 9.97 -8.13
CA ASP A 22 10.83 9.60 -9.41
C ASP A 22 10.61 8.12 -9.75
N HIS A 23 10.66 7.23 -8.75
CA HIS A 23 10.64 5.78 -8.96
C HIS A 23 9.41 5.08 -8.34
N GLY A 24 8.80 5.68 -7.32
CA GLY A 24 7.66 5.12 -6.60
C GLY A 24 8.02 4.19 -5.44
N THR A 25 7.05 4.00 -4.54
CA THR A 25 7.16 3.25 -3.27
C THR A 25 7.64 1.83 -3.48
N LEU A 26 7.07 1.08 -4.43
CA LEU A 26 7.46 -0.33 -4.65
C LEU A 26 8.91 -0.44 -5.10
N HIS A 27 9.38 0.49 -5.95
CA HIS A 27 10.77 0.52 -6.38
C HIS A 27 11.69 0.84 -5.20
N VAL A 28 11.34 1.86 -4.43
CA VAL A 28 12.09 2.31 -3.24
C VAL A 28 12.18 1.19 -2.19
N LEU A 29 11.11 0.44 -1.94
CA LEU A 29 11.13 -0.71 -1.05
C LEU A 29 12.03 -1.85 -1.56
N ARG A 30 12.04 -2.12 -2.87
CA ARG A 30 12.84 -3.21 -3.46
C ARG A 30 14.31 -2.90 -3.63
N HIS A 31 14.64 -1.67 -3.99
CA HIS A 31 16.00 -1.30 -4.41
C HIS A 31 16.68 -0.31 -3.46
N GLY A 32 15.92 0.28 -2.53
CA GLY A 32 16.41 1.31 -1.64
C GLY A 32 16.62 2.66 -2.33
N ILE A 33 17.41 3.52 -1.68
CA ILE A 33 17.82 4.84 -2.18
C ILE A 33 19.35 4.97 -2.14
N LYS A 34 19.89 5.90 -2.93
CA LYS A 34 21.32 6.22 -2.96
C LYS A 34 21.52 7.67 -2.52
N LEU A 35 22.34 7.88 -1.49
CA LEU A 35 22.82 9.19 -1.07
C LEU A 35 24.15 9.47 -1.75
N VAL A 36 24.35 10.71 -2.21
CA VAL A 36 25.58 11.12 -2.88
C VAL A 36 26.61 11.54 -1.81
N PRO A 37 27.87 11.04 -1.87
CA PRO A 37 28.42 10.07 -2.83
C PRO A 37 28.32 8.61 -2.35
N GLY A 38 27.67 7.73 -3.12
CA GLY A 38 27.87 6.27 -3.08
C GLY A 38 27.18 5.46 -1.99
N ILE A 39 26.48 6.06 -1.02
CA ILE A 39 25.88 5.33 0.11
C ILE A 39 24.51 4.78 -0.29
N LYS A 40 24.34 3.46 -0.29
CA LYS A 40 23.05 2.81 -0.55
C LYS A 40 22.34 2.49 0.77
N PHE A 41 21.08 2.91 0.87
CA PHE A 41 20.19 2.55 1.98
C PHE A 41 19.11 1.60 1.49
N SER A 42 19.08 0.38 2.03
CA SER A 42 17.96 -0.54 1.87
C SER A 42 16.88 -0.19 2.89
N LEU A 43 15.64 -0.04 2.43
CA LEU A 43 14.52 0.39 3.27
C LEU A 43 13.55 -0.74 3.63
N CYS A 44 13.69 -1.90 3.00
CA CYS A 44 12.89 -3.10 3.27
C CYS A 44 13.66 -4.32 2.75
N PHE A 45 13.55 -5.43 3.46
CA PHE A 45 14.03 -6.73 3.02
C PHE A 45 12.83 -7.65 2.80
N PHE A 46 12.77 -8.36 1.68
CA PHE A 46 11.69 -9.31 1.43
C PHE A 46 12.08 -10.70 1.94
N ARG A 47 11.07 -11.52 2.24
CA ARG A 47 11.30 -12.91 2.65
C ARG A 47 12.19 -13.61 1.62
N PRO A 48 13.34 -14.18 2.04
CA PRO A 48 14.21 -14.89 1.11
C PRO A 48 13.52 -16.17 0.60
N ALA A 49 13.87 -16.58 -0.63
CA ALA A 49 13.30 -17.77 -1.25
C ALA A 49 13.76 -19.08 -0.57
N SER A 50 14.91 -19.04 0.13
CA SER A 50 15.43 -20.15 0.91
C SER A 50 16.05 -19.63 2.22
N GLY A 51 16.10 -20.48 3.25
CA GLY A 51 16.73 -20.16 4.53
C GLY A 51 18.26 -20.26 4.54
N LEU A 52 18.90 -20.36 3.37
CA LEU A 52 20.36 -20.55 3.26
C LEU A 52 21.15 -19.31 3.68
N ASN A 53 20.54 -18.12 3.65
CA ASN A 53 21.18 -16.88 4.06
C ASN A 53 20.55 -16.37 5.37
N PRO A 54 21.14 -16.70 6.54
CA PRO A 54 20.58 -16.30 7.83
C PRO A 54 20.58 -14.78 8.05
N GLU A 55 21.47 -14.04 7.39
CA GLU A 55 21.51 -12.58 7.50
C GLU A 55 20.33 -11.93 6.78
N LEU A 56 19.95 -12.42 5.59
CA LEU A 56 18.76 -11.94 4.90
C LEU A 56 17.48 -12.25 5.67
N GLU A 57 17.42 -13.41 6.33
CA GLU A 57 16.30 -13.75 7.22
C GLU A 57 16.24 -12.79 8.41
N ARG A 58 17.37 -12.53 9.08
CA ARG A 58 17.46 -11.56 10.19
C ARG A 58 16.99 -10.17 9.76
N LEU A 59 17.41 -9.72 8.58
CA LEU A 59 17.02 -8.41 8.03
C LEU A 59 15.54 -8.36 7.62
N TYR A 60 14.97 -9.46 7.10
CA TYR A 60 13.54 -9.57 6.82
C TYR A 60 12.71 -9.48 8.10
N GLN A 61 13.12 -10.19 9.16
CA GLN A 61 12.45 -10.15 10.47
C GLN A 61 12.60 -8.78 11.16
N ALA A 62 13.61 -7.99 10.79
CA ALA A 62 13.83 -6.65 11.31
C ALA A 62 12.92 -5.58 10.66
N ASN A 63 12.12 -5.92 9.64
CA ASN A 63 11.14 -4.97 9.11
C ASN A 63 10.06 -4.66 10.16
N ILE A 64 9.80 -3.38 10.37
CA ILE A 64 8.72 -2.90 11.22
C ILE A 64 7.47 -2.77 10.36
N LEU A 65 6.47 -3.61 10.66
CA LEU A 65 5.12 -3.48 10.12
C LEU A 65 4.28 -2.70 11.13
N SER A 66 3.66 -1.62 10.68
CA SER A 66 2.82 -0.80 11.54
C SER A 66 1.48 -0.49 10.89
N VAL A 67 0.49 -0.28 11.75
CA VAL A 67 -0.85 0.16 11.40
C VAL A 67 -1.10 1.48 12.11
N ILE A 68 -1.68 2.45 11.39
CA ILE A 68 -2.15 3.69 11.98
C ILE A 68 -3.62 3.84 11.61
N GLU A 69 -4.43 4.12 12.62
CA GLU A 69 -5.86 4.38 12.50
C GLU A 69 -6.13 5.87 12.35
N GLU A 70 -7.19 6.23 11.64
CA GLU A 70 -7.68 7.61 11.48
C GLU A 70 -6.61 8.60 10.98
N VAL A 71 -5.86 8.18 9.96
CA VAL A 71 -4.73 8.94 9.42
C VAL A 71 -5.22 10.18 8.69
N GLU A 72 -4.97 11.35 9.28
CA GLU A 72 -5.09 12.63 8.59
C GLU A 72 -3.95 12.78 7.58
N TYR A 73 -4.30 12.73 6.29
CA TYR A 73 -3.31 12.70 5.22
C TYR A 73 -3.26 13.99 4.40
N SER A 74 -4.28 14.85 4.54
CA SER A 74 -4.38 16.10 3.80
C SER A 74 -4.30 17.31 4.71
N THR A 75 -3.29 18.15 4.46
CA THR A 75 -3.15 19.46 5.11
C THR A 75 -4.12 20.51 4.57
N LYS A 76 -4.91 20.19 3.52
CA LYS A 76 -5.81 21.14 2.85
C LYS A 76 -7.23 21.10 3.37
N ASN A 77 -7.71 19.93 3.77
CA ASN A 77 -9.12 19.71 4.09
C ASN A 77 -9.34 18.77 5.29
N GLY A 78 -8.28 18.34 5.98
CA GLY A 78 -8.40 17.46 7.15
C GLY A 78 -8.95 16.07 6.83
N ASN A 79 -8.93 15.65 5.57
CA ASN A 79 -9.40 14.33 5.19
C ASN A 79 -8.59 13.23 5.88
N ARG A 80 -9.32 12.20 6.31
CA ARG A 80 -8.79 11.02 7.01
C ARG A 80 -9.04 9.74 6.23
N ILE A 81 -8.15 8.78 6.42
CA ILE A 81 -8.31 7.39 6.03
C ILE A 81 -8.39 6.55 7.31
N ASP A 82 -9.39 5.68 7.39
CA ASP A 82 -9.66 4.86 8.58
C ASP A 82 -8.44 4.03 8.99
N VAL A 83 -7.74 3.38 8.05
CA VAL A 83 -6.53 2.59 8.34
C VAL A 83 -5.47 2.73 7.25
N VAL A 84 -4.21 2.88 7.65
CA VAL A 84 -3.06 2.81 6.74
C VAL A 84 -2.03 1.81 7.27
N LEU A 85 -1.57 0.93 6.39
CA LEU A 85 -0.52 -0.05 6.66
C LEU A 85 0.82 0.45 6.14
N TYR A 86 1.87 0.27 6.94
CA TYR A 86 3.22 0.73 6.65
C TYR A 86 4.25 -0.39 6.76
N VAL A 87 5.33 -0.24 6.01
CA VAL A 87 6.57 -1.00 6.18
C VAL A 87 7.69 0.00 6.40
N ASN A 88 8.34 -0.06 7.57
CA ASN A 88 9.41 0.85 7.96
C ASN A 88 9.04 2.34 7.76
N GLY A 89 7.79 2.69 8.07
CA GLY A 89 7.25 4.05 7.92
C GLY A 89 6.83 4.44 6.50
N LEU A 90 7.00 3.57 5.48
CA LEU A 90 6.51 3.81 4.13
C LEU A 90 5.11 3.20 3.92
N PRO A 91 4.13 3.98 3.41
CA PRO A 91 2.76 3.50 3.26
C PRO A 91 2.66 2.46 2.15
N VAL A 92 2.05 1.31 2.43
CA VAL A 92 1.87 0.23 1.45
C VAL A 92 0.40 0.00 1.09
N ALA A 93 -0.52 0.21 2.03
CA ALA A 93 -1.95 0.05 1.77
C ALA A 93 -2.78 1.04 2.57
N THR A 94 -3.91 1.48 2.00
CA THR A 94 -4.96 2.19 2.74
C THR A 94 -6.22 1.34 2.80
N MET A 95 -7.02 1.51 3.84
CA MET A 95 -8.31 0.86 3.98
C MET A 95 -9.35 1.84 4.49
N GLU A 96 -10.52 1.83 3.86
CA GLU A 96 -11.74 2.47 4.34
C GLU A 96 -12.72 1.38 4.72
N LEU A 97 -13.20 1.44 5.96
CA LEU A 97 -14.02 0.42 6.60
C LEU A 97 -15.46 0.94 6.71
N LYS A 98 -16.43 0.10 6.36
CA LYS A 98 -17.86 0.41 6.47
C LYS A 98 -18.59 -0.70 7.20
N ASN A 99 -19.65 -0.32 7.91
CA ASN A 99 -20.47 -1.23 8.69
C ASN A 99 -21.85 -1.39 8.05
N ARG A 100 -22.16 -2.60 7.62
CA ARG A 100 -23.47 -2.92 7.03
C ARG A 100 -24.64 -2.70 7.97
N LEU A 101 -24.44 -2.85 9.28
CA LEU A 101 -25.48 -2.61 10.29
C LEU A 101 -25.89 -1.13 10.36
N THR A 102 -25.00 -0.21 9.96
CA THR A 102 -25.30 1.23 9.89
C THR A 102 -25.80 1.65 8.50
N GLY A 103 -26.11 0.69 7.61
CA GLY A 103 -26.56 0.95 6.24
C GLY A 103 -25.44 1.32 5.27
N THR A 104 -24.17 1.35 5.72
CA THR A 104 -23.02 1.66 4.87
C THR A 104 -22.32 0.38 4.40
N THR A 105 -21.70 0.40 3.22
CA THR A 105 -21.12 -0.80 2.57
C THR A 105 -19.82 -0.45 1.88
N HIS A 106 -19.05 -1.45 1.46
CA HIS A 106 -17.83 -1.24 0.66
C HIS A 106 -18.06 -0.34 -0.56
N LYS A 107 -19.25 -0.36 -1.19
CA LYS A 107 -19.58 0.54 -2.30
C LYS A 107 -19.59 2.02 -1.91
N HIS A 108 -19.95 2.32 -0.66
CA HIS A 108 -19.86 3.68 -0.13
C HIS A 108 -18.40 4.10 0.05
N ALA A 109 -17.54 3.20 0.56
CA ALA A 109 -16.10 3.43 0.62
C ALA A 109 -15.47 3.59 -0.79
N GLU A 110 -15.88 2.79 -1.78
CA GLU A 110 -15.44 2.97 -3.17
C GLU A 110 -15.83 4.35 -3.72
N LYS A 111 -17.06 4.80 -3.43
CA LYS A 111 -17.54 6.12 -3.82
C LYS A 111 -16.72 7.21 -3.15
N GLN A 112 -16.49 7.10 -1.84
CA GLN A 112 -15.66 8.03 -1.06
C GLN A 112 -14.24 8.14 -1.64
N TYR A 113 -13.61 7.02 -2.00
CA TYR A 113 -12.33 7.04 -2.70
C TYR A 113 -12.37 7.75 -4.06
N LYS A 114 -13.46 7.59 -4.83
CA LYS A 114 -13.61 8.19 -6.16
C LYS A 114 -13.93 9.68 -6.11
N THR A 115 -14.72 10.14 -5.14
CA THR A 115 -15.27 11.50 -5.11
C THR A 115 -14.54 12.40 -4.12
N ASP A 116 -14.28 11.91 -2.90
CA ASP A 116 -13.89 12.75 -1.76
C ASP A 116 -12.40 12.63 -1.45
N ARG A 117 -11.73 11.59 -1.96
CA ARG A 117 -10.31 11.29 -1.74
C ARG A 117 -9.50 11.51 -3.01
N SER A 118 -9.49 12.75 -3.52
CA SER A 118 -8.68 13.11 -4.68
C SER A 118 -7.18 12.84 -4.41
N PRO A 119 -6.46 12.13 -5.31
CA PRO A 119 -5.02 11.90 -5.14
C PRO A 119 -4.17 13.14 -5.46
N SER A 120 -4.77 14.19 -6.03
CA SER A 120 -4.04 15.36 -6.53
C SER A 120 -3.46 16.19 -5.38
N GLY A 121 -2.12 16.20 -5.30
CA GLY A 121 -1.41 16.91 -4.23
C GLY A 121 -1.49 16.21 -2.88
N GLU A 122 -1.86 14.93 -2.86
CA GLU A 122 -1.97 14.11 -1.67
C GLU A 122 -0.94 12.96 -1.75
N PRO A 123 0.23 13.09 -1.12
CA PRO A 123 1.34 12.14 -1.25
C PRO A 123 0.97 10.68 -0.97
N LEU A 124 0.10 10.45 0.03
CA LEU A 124 -0.37 9.13 0.45
C LEU A 124 -1.18 8.42 -0.66
N LEU A 125 -1.97 9.18 -1.42
CA LEU A 125 -2.90 8.65 -2.43
C LEU A 125 -2.35 8.75 -3.86
N THR A 126 -1.19 9.39 -4.03
CA THR A 126 -0.57 9.58 -5.34
C THR A 126 -0.13 8.25 -5.93
N PHE A 127 -0.61 7.90 -7.12
CA PHE A 127 -0.26 6.64 -7.79
C PHE A 127 1.26 6.45 -7.91
N LYS A 128 1.73 5.21 -7.68
CA LYS A 128 3.14 4.79 -7.56
C LYS A 128 3.90 5.37 -6.37
N ARG A 129 3.66 6.62 -5.99
CA ARG A 129 4.42 7.36 -4.95
C ARG A 129 3.88 7.16 -3.52
N GLY A 130 2.59 6.90 -3.38
CA GLY A 130 1.91 6.71 -2.10
C GLY A 130 1.72 5.23 -1.77
N ALA A 131 0.59 4.92 -1.13
CA ALA A 131 0.16 3.54 -0.93
C ALA A 131 0.00 2.82 -2.28
N LEU A 132 0.33 1.53 -2.29
CA LEU A 132 0.32 0.69 -3.49
C LEU A 132 -1.08 0.17 -3.83
N VAL A 133 -1.94 0.05 -2.82
CA VAL A 133 -3.29 -0.49 -2.92
C VAL A 133 -4.22 0.22 -1.94
N HIS A 134 -5.47 0.38 -2.34
CA HIS A 134 -6.53 0.97 -1.55
C HIS A 134 -7.67 -0.05 -1.44
N PHE A 135 -8.11 -0.33 -0.22
CA PHE A 135 -9.16 -1.29 0.07
C PHE A 135 -10.43 -0.59 0.56
N ALA A 136 -11.56 -1.02 0.03
CA ALA A 136 -12.88 -0.66 0.53
C ALA A 136 -13.49 -1.92 1.14
N VAL A 137 -13.75 -1.90 2.44
CA VAL A 137 -14.08 -3.11 3.22
C VAL A 137 -15.41 -2.96 3.93
N ASP A 138 -16.23 -4.01 3.87
CA ASP A 138 -17.33 -4.24 4.82
C ASP A 138 -17.29 -5.71 5.31
N GLN A 139 -18.26 -6.11 6.14
CA GLN A 139 -18.29 -7.45 6.72
C GLN A 139 -18.33 -8.59 5.70
N ASP A 140 -18.93 -8.36 4.53
CA ASP A 140 -19.16 -9.40 3.53
C ASP A 140 -18.13 -9.33 2.40
N TYR A 141 -17.67 -8.12 2.05
CA TYR A 141 -16.92 -7.85 0.84
C TYR A 141 -15.70 -6.95 1.07
N VAL A 142 -14.66 -7.24 0.31
CA VAL A 142 -13.49 -6.38 0.13
C VAL A 142 -13.38 -6.06 -1.35
N SER A 143 -13.25 -4.77 -1.65
CA SER A 143 -12.84 -4.31 -2.96
C SER A 143 -11.45 -3.69 -2.90
N MET A 144 -10.66 -3.79 -3.99
CA MET A 144 -9.33 -3.14 -4.09
C MET A 144 -9.08 -2.38 -5.38
N ALA A 145 -8.35 -1.26 -5.30
CA ALA A 145 -7.81 -0.54 -6.46
C ALA A 145 -6.34 -0.18 -6.25
N THR A 146 -5.53 -0.22 -7.31
CA THR A 146 -4.11 0.19 -7.28
C THR A 146 -3.90 1.63 -7.72
N ARG A 147 -4.91 2.24 -8.36
CA ARG A 147 -4.85 3.61 -8.83
C ARG A 147 -6.17 4.32 -8.59
N LEU A 148 -6.11 5.42 -7.83
CA LEU A 148 -7.20 6.39 -7.73
C LEU A 148 -7.08 7.43 -8.84
N ARG A 149 -8.22 7.86 -9.40
CA ARG A 149 -8.28 8.92 -10.40
C ARG A 149 -9.56 9.73 -10.17
N LYS A 150 -9.45 11.05 -10.28
CA LYS A 150 -10.63 11.91 -10.29
C LYS A 150 -11.48 11.58 -11.54
N PRO A 151 -12.81 11.44 -11.40
CA PRO A 151 -13.71 11.38 -12.55
C PRO A 151 -13.55 12.64 -13.41
N ARG A 152 -13.52 12.49 -14.73
CA ARG A 152 -13.42 13.64 -15.65
C ARG A 152 -14.78 14.33 -15.81
N SER A 153 -15.87 13.58 -15.64
CA SER A 153 -17.26 14.05 -15.64
C SER A 153 -18.09 13.31 -14.55
N PRO A 154 -19.28 13.82 -14.18
CA PRO A 154 -20.16 13.16 -13.19
C PRO A 154 -20.58 11.73 -13.59
N GLU A 155 -20.78 11.50 -14.89
CA GLU A 155 -21.08 10.21 -15.50
C GLU A 155 -19.92 9.20 -15.43
N ASP A 156 -18.66 9.66 -15.51
CA ASP A 156 -17.45 8.84 -15.32
C ASP A 156 -17.31 8.35 -13.87
N GLY A 157 -17.88 9.08 -12.90
CA GLY A 157 -17.90 8.67 -11.49
C GLY A 157 -18.83 7.50 -11.21
N LEU A 158 -19.86 7.32 -12.07
CA LEU A 158 -20.89 6.30 -11.96
C LEU A 158 -20.57 5.06 -12.79
N ARG A 159 -19.89 5.19 -13.94
CA ARG A 159 -19.35 4.05 -14.69
C ARG A 159 -18.17 3.48 -13.93
N GLY A 160 -18.44 2.47 -13.11
CA GLY A 160 -17.41 1.64 -12.49
C GLY A 160 -16.48 1.12 -13.58
N THR A 161 -15.28 1.69 -13.67
CA THR A 161 -14.14 1.13 -14.39
C THR A 161 -13.97 -0.31 -13.93
N GLU A 162 -14.08 -1.26 -14.86
CA GLU A 162 -14.04 -2.68 -14.56
C GLU A 162 -12.83 -3.01 -13.68
N GLY A 163 -13.11 -3.53 -12.49
CA GLY A 163 -12.12 -3.86 -11.48
C GLY A 163 -11.30 -5.10 -11.86
N CYS A 164 -10.26 -5.35 -11.07
CA CYS A 164 -9.42 -6.54 -11.18
C CYS A 164 -10.29 -7.84 -11.14
N PRO A 165 -10.28 -8.71 -12.16
CA PRO A 165 -11.01 -9.97 -12.11
C PRO A 165 -10.48 -10.85 -10.96
N SER A 166 -11.36 -11.65 -10.36
CA SER A 166 -11.12 -12.44 -9.14
C SER A 166 -9.86 -13.32 -9.17
N ALA A 167 -9.35 -13.68 -10.35
CA ALA A 167 -8.15 -14.50 -10.54
C ALA A 167 -6.81 -13.73 -10.47
N ALA A 168 -6.80 -12.42 -10.69
CA ALA A 168 -5.56 -11.62 -10.77
C ALA A 168 -4.98 -11.19 -9.40
N TRP A 169 -5.47 -11.79 -8.32
CA TRP A 169 -5.09 -11.46 -6.94
C TRP A 169 -3.94 -12.30 -6.39
N LEU A 170 -3.70 -13.50 -6.95
CA LEU A 170 -2.74 -14.49 -6.43
C LEU A 170 -1.46 -14.61 -7.27
N SER A 171 -1.43 -14.11 -8.50
CA SER A 171 -0.23 -14.13 -9.32
C SER A 171 0.66 -12.93 -9.00
N SER A 172 1.73 -13.20 -8.27
CA SER A 172 2.87 -12.33 -8.09
C SER A 172 3.31 -11.69 -9.42
N GLY A 173 3.20 -10.37 -9.53
CA GLY A 173 4.01 -9.58 -10.47
C GLY A 173 3.33 -8.87 -11.64
N ALA A 174 1.99 -8.82 -11.76
CA ALA A 174 1.38 -8.13 -12.90
C ALA A 174 1.22 -6.61 -12.69
N SER A 175 1.98 -5.85 -13.48
CA SER A 175 1.77 -4.45 -13.84
C SER A 175 0.31 -4.20 -14.25
N CYS A 176 -0.55 -3.89 -13.28
CA CYS A 176 -1.90 -3.45 -13.58
C CYS A 176 -2.19 -2.12 -12.91
N ALA A 177 -1.95 -1.06 -13.68
CA ALA A 177 -2.41 0.29 -13.40
C ALA A 177 -3.94 0.39 -13.65
N ARG A 178 -4.73 -0.48 -13.00
CA ARG A 178 -6.19 -0.50 -13.13
C ARG A 178 -6.80 0.58 -12.26
N THR A 179 -7.67 1.37 -12.85
CA THR A 179 -8.38 2.50 -12.21
C THR A 179 -9.69 2.09 -11.55
N GLY A 180 -9.90 0.79 -11.27
CA GLY A 180 -11.17 0.20 -10.86
C GLY A 180 -11.03 -0.74 -9.67
N PHE A 181 -12.08 -0.79 -8.84
CA PHE A 181 -12.14 -1.63 -7.65
C PHE A 181 -12.56 -3.05 -8.01
N GLY A 182 -11.67 -4.05 -7.85
CA GLY A 182 -12.00 -5.47 -7.99
C GLY A 182 -12.51 -6.03 -6.66
N ARG A 183 -13.56 -6.88 -6.66
CA ARG A 183 -14.31 -7.29 -5.46
C ARG A 183 -14.17 -8.79 -5.14
N ARG A 184 -14.11 -9.14 -3.86
CA ARG A 184 -14.24 -10.53 -3.34
C ARG A 184 -15.00 -10.59 -2.03
N ARG A 185 -15.54 -11.77 -1.69
CA ARG A 185 -16.09 -12.01 -0.35
C ARG A 185 -14.97 -12.19 0.67
N VAL A 186 -15.16 -11.61 1.86
CA VAL A 186 -14.21 -11.71 2.98
C VAL A 186 -13.92 -13.17 3.33
N HIS A 187 -14.96 -14.01 3.37
CA HIS A 187 -14.85 -15.42 3.71
C HIS A 187 -14.00 -16.23 2.70
N ASP A 188 -13.96 -15.82 1.44
CA ASP A 188 -13.17 -16.48 0.39
C ASP A 188 -11.69 -16.07 0.48
N LEU A 189 -11.40 -14.86 0.96
CA LEU A 189 -10.03 -14.35 1.17
C LEU A 189 -9.32 -15.12 2.30
N ALA A 190 -10.00 -15.36 3.42
CA ALA A 190 -9.43 -16.04 4.60
C ALA A 190 -9.03 -17.50 4.34
N ARG A 191 -9.62 -18.15 3.32
CA ARG A 191 -9.27 -19.53 2.94
C ARG A 191 -8.03 -19.61 2.05
N SER A 192 -7.74 -18.55 1.31
CA SER A 192 -6.62 -18.48 0.35
C SER A 192 -5.26 -18.18 0.98
N SER A 193 -5.22 -17.70 2.23
CA SER A 193 -3.99 -17.31 2.94
C SER A 193 -3.35 -18.42 3.77
N ARG A 194 -3.95 -19.61 3.84
CA ARG A 194 -3.31 -20.78 4.46
C ARG A 194 -2.28 -21.35 3.49
N SER A 195 -1.00 -21.09 3.76
CA SER A 195 0.10 -21.87 3.17
C SER A 195 -0.10 -23.35 3.51
N PRO A 196 0.16 -24.29 2.58
CA PRO A 196 0.17 -25.71 2.92
C PRO A 196 1.20 -25.93 4.04
N SER A 197 0.77 -26.56 5.13
CA SER A 197 1.68 -27.06 6.15
C SER A 197 2.61 -28.06 5.47
N SER A 198 3.92 -27.89 5.63
CA SER A 198 4.91 -28.91 5.27
C SER A 198 4.51 -30.23 5.92
N PRO A 199 4.51 -31.37 5.18
CA PRO A 199 4.28 -32.66 5.79
C PRO A 199 5.34 -32.88 6.86
N GLN A 200 4.91 -33.22 8.07
CA GLN A 200 5.81 -33.75 9.10
C GLN A 200 6.18 -35.16 8.64
N ASP A 201 7.48 -35.37 8.40
CA ASP A 201 8.05 -36.69 8.23
C ASP A 201 8.01 -37.38 9.61
N ASP A 202 7.05 -38.28 9.80
CA ASP A 202 7.08 -39.26 10.88
C ASP A 202 8.08 -40.36 10.50
N ALA A 203 9.20 -40.40 11.23
CA ALA A 203 10.20 -41.47 11.20
C ALA A 203 9.93 -42.51 12.29
#